data_AF-A0A945ST76-F1
#
_entry.id   AF-A0A945ST76-F1
#
_cell.length_a   1.000
_cell.length_b   1.000
_cell.length_c   1.000
_cell.angle_alpha   90.00
_cell.angle_beta   90.00
_cell.angle_gamma   90.00
#
_symmetry.space_group_name_H-M   'P 1'
#
loop_
_entity.id
_entity.type
_entity.pdbx_description
1 polymer ?
#
loop_
_entity_poly.entity_id
_entity_poly.type
_entity_poly.pdbx_seq_one_letter_code
_entity_poly.pdbx_strand_id
1 'polypeptide(L)'
;FQEAKAHLEGGKTVQARGLAVDLPEGTIAEPLALVQARFKEVDIGSYPQMREVGFRVSVVARGTDPDRLDQVISELMQILRDIGGNPEEEDLNTAQSTSHVDD
;
A
#
# COMPACT_ATOMS: atom_id res chain seq x y z
N PHE A 1 -3.51 -24.75 5.38
CA PHE A 1 -2.40 -24.38 6.29
C PHE A 1 -2.27 -22.86 6.28
N GLN A 2 -3.06 -22.18 7.11
CA GLN A 2 -3.02 -20.72 7.29
C GLN A 2 -2.18 -20.46 8.55
N GLU A 3 -0.87 -20.32 8.37
CA GLU A 3 0.05 -19.94 9.45
C GLU A 3 0.53 -18.51 9.25
N ALA A 4 -0.38 -17.54 9.38
CA ALA A 4 0.00 -16.15 9.63
C ALA A 4 0.08 -15.93 11.14
N LYS A 5 1.04 -16.61 11.78
CA LYS A 5 1.41 -16.35 13.18
C LYS A 5 2.14 -15.01 13.23
N ALA A 6 1.36 -13.94 13.41
CA ALA A 6 1.89 -12.66 13.87
C ALA A 6 2.21 -12.76 15.38
N HIS A 7 3.23 -13.53 15.73
CA HIS A 7 3.88 -13.51 17.04
C HIS A 7 5.36 -13.29 16.80
N LEU A 8 5.80 -12.04 16.90
CA LEU A 8 7.19 -11.71 17.16
C LEU A 8 7.23 -10.66 18.27
N GLU A 9 7.22 -11.20 19.47
CA GLU A 9 7.65 -10.54 20.69
C GLU A 9 9.17 -10.30 20.57
N GLY A 10 9.60 -9.04 20.52
CA GLY A 10 11.00 -8.65 20.67
C GLY A 10 11.82 -8.47 19.38
N GLY A 11 11.63 -7.35 18.67
CA GLY A 11 12.58 -6.84 17.68
C GLY A 11 11.91 -6.32 16.42
N LYS A 12 11.77 -4.98 16.30
CA LYS A 12 11.31 -4.20 15.12
C LYS A 12 10.63 -5.05 14.02
N THR A 13 9.40 -5.51 14.26
CA THR A 13 8.59 -6.21 13.25
C THR A 13 8.34 -5.26 12.08
N VAL A 14 8.76 -5.65 10.88
CA VAL A 14 8.43 -4.92 9.66
C VAL A 14 6.92 -4.99 9.47
N GLN A 15 6.27 -3.84 9.50
CA GLN A 15 4.86 -3.67 9.23
C GLN A 15 4.66 -3.22 7.79
N ALA A 16 3.51 -3.58 7.24
CA ALA A 16 3.10 -3.15 5.91
C ALA A 16 1.72 -2.52 6.00
N ARG A 17 1.52 -1.46 5.22
CA ARG A 17 0.24 -0.80 5.02
C ARG A 17 -0.02 -0.66 3.53
N GLY A 18 -1.25 -0.93 3.11
CA GLY A 18 -1.67 -0.87 1.72
C GLY A 18 -2.73 0.19 1.54
N LEU A 19 -2.78 0.78 0.35
CA LEU A 19 -3.94 1.53 -0.14
C LEU A 19 -4.14 1.22 -1.62
N ALA A 20 -5.36 1.31 -2.12
CA ALA A 20 -5.69 1.18 -3.53
C ALA A 20 -6.24 2.51 -4.04
N VAL A 21 -5.87 2.90 -5.25
CA VAL A 21 -6.33 4.16 -5.85
C VAL A 21 -6.82 4.00 -7.29
N ASP A 22 -7.83 4.81 -7.58
CA ASP A 22 -8.40 5.25 -8.86
C ASP A 22 -7.58 5.57 -10.09
N LEU A 23 -6.26 5.67 -9.92
CA LEU A 23 -5.44 6.55 -10.74
C LEU A 23 -4.39 5.78 -11.52
N PRO A 24 -4.05 6.23 -12.74
CA PRO A 24 -3.03 5.56 -13.54
C PRO A 24 -1.68 5.64 -12.83
N GLU A 25 -0.87 4.58 -12.97
CA GLU A 25 0.44 4.49 -12.34
C GLU A 25 1.31 5.71 -12.65
N GLY A 26 1.32 6.17 -13.91
CA GLY A 26 2.09 7.33 -14.32
C GLY A 26 1.69 8.64 -13.61
N THR A 27 0.44 8.77 -13.17
CA THR A 27 -0.04 9.94 -12.43
C THR A 27 0.38 9.88 -10.96
N ILE A 28 0.45 8.67 -10.39
CA ILE A 28 0.81 8.49 -8.98
C ILE A 28 2.32 8.29 -8.78
N ALA A 29 3.08 7.98 -9.83
CA ALA A 29 4.52 7.73 -9.74
C ALA A 29 5.31 8.92 -9.16
N GLU A 30 5.00 10.14 -9.62
CA GLU A 30 5.63 11.36 -9.13
C GLU A 30 5.33 11.64 -7.65
N PRO A 31 4.06 11.65 -7.18
CA PRO A 31 3.77 11.86 -5.77
C PRO A 31 4.31 10.74 -4.87
N LEU A 32 4.31 9.49 -5.33
CA LEU A 32 4.94 8.38 -4.59
C LEU A 32 6.44 8.61 -4.43
N ALA A 33 7.14 9.02 -5.49
CA ALA A 33 8.57 9.33 -5.42
C ALA A 33 8.86 10.50 -4.47
N LEU A 34 7.98 11.51 -4.41
CA LEU A 34 8.10 12.62 -3.47
C LEU A 34 8.00 12.14 -2.01
N VAL A 35 7.02 11.30 -1.69
CA VAL A 35 6.86 10.73 -0.35
C VAL A 35 8.03 9.80 -0.02
N GLN A 36 8.45 8.94 -0.95
CA GLN A 36 9.61 8.07 -0.78
C GLN A 36 10.91 8.85 -0.47
N ALA A 37 11.09 10.02 -1.09
CA ALA A 37 12.23 10.88 -0.83
C ALA A 37 12.22 11.49 0.59
N ARG A 38 11.03 11.75 1.14
CA ARG A 38 10.83 12.25 2.53
C ARG A 38 11.02 11.12 3.55
N PHE A 39 10.51 9.93 3.26
CA PHE A 39 10.51 8.77 4.14
C PHE A 39 11.46 7.68 3.64
N LYS A 40 12.76 7.95 3.66
CA LYS A 40 13.79 7.00 3.17
C LYS A 40 13.88 5.69 3.95
N GLU A 41 13.28 5.66 5.14
CA GLU A 41 13.20 4.48 6.02
C GLU A 41 11.99 3.57 5.73
N VAL A 42 11.05 4.05 4.91
CA VAL A 42 9.86 3.31 4.47
C VAL A 42 10.03 2.97 3.00
N ASP A 43 9.83 1.72 2.64
CA ASP A 43 9.81 1.25 1.27
C ASP A 43 8.39 1.38 0.70
N ILE A 44 8.22 2.14 -0.38
CA ILE A 44 6.93 2.39 -1.01
C ILE A 44 6.94 1.80 -2.43
N GLY A 45 6.08 0.81 -2.66
CA GLY A 45 5.87 0.20 -3.98
C GLY A 45 4.46 0.42 -4.50
N SER A 46 4.31 0.56 -5.82
CA SER A 46 3.02 0.61 -6.50
C SER A 46 2.87 -0.58 -7.46
N TYR A 47 1.71 -1.23 -7.42
CA TYR A 47 1.39 -2.41 -8.21
C TYR A 47 0.03 -2.21 -8.90
N PRO A 48 -0.03 -2.18 -10.24
CA PRO A 48 -1.30 -2.10 -10.95
C PRO A 48 -2.11 -3.39 -10.73
N GLN A 49 -3.34 -3.26 -10.25
CA GLN A 49 -4.31 -4.34 -10.15
C GLN A 49 -5.30 -4.26 -11.32
N MET A 50 -5.29 -5.30 -12.15
CA MET A 50 -6.31 -5.52 -13.17
C MET A 50 -7.54 -6.15 -12.51
N ARG A 51 -8.71 -5.51 -12.64
CA ARG A 51 -10.00 -6.09 -12.25
C ARG A 51 -10.83 -6.39 -13.49
N GLU A 52 -11.86 -7.23 -13.32
CA GLU A 52 -12.84 -7.53 -14.37
C GLU A 52 -13.55 -6.25 -14.87
N VAL A 53 -13.73 -5.26 -14.00
CA VAL A 53 -14.25 -3.94 -14.35
C VAL A 53 -13.39 -2.85 -13.69
N GLY A 54 -12.71 -2.06 -14.53
CA GLY A 54 -11.86 -0.94 -14.10
C GLY A 54 -10.39 -1.31 -13.86
N PHE A 55 -9.57 -0.29 -13.57
CA PHE A 55 -8.19 -0.45 -13.16
C PHE A 55 -7.98 0.30 -11.84
N ARG A 56 -7.13 -0.24 -10.97
CA ARG A 56 -6.71 0.42 -9.73
C ARG A 56 -5.23 0.13 -9.51
N VAL A 57 -4.56 0.98 -8.77
CA VAL A 57 -3.16 0.75 -8.38
C VAL A 57 -3.09 0.56 -6.87
N SER A 58 -2.54 -0.56 -6.44
CA SER A 58 -2.27 -0.85 -5.04
C SER A 58 -0.90 -0.30 -4.67
N VAL A 59 -0.86 0.60 -3.70
CA VAL A 59 0.34 1.17 -3.12
C VAL A 59 0.60 0.50 -1.79
N VAL A 60 1.80 -0.03 -1.60
CA VAL A 60 2.22 -0.75 -0.41
C VAL A 60 3.40 -0.03 0.22
N ALA A 61 3.25 0.39 1.47
CA ALA A 61 4.31 0.96 2.28
C ALA A 61 4.78 -0.07 3.31
N ARG A 62 6.09 -0.33 3.41
CA ARG A 62 6.70 -1.27 4.35
C ARG A 62 7.78 -0.58 5.17
N GLY A 63 7.78 -0.82 6.47
CA GLY A 63 8.71 -0.15 7.38
C GLY A 63 8.74 -0.79 8.75
N THR A 64 9.74 -0.43 9.55
CA THR A 64 9.88 -0.94 10.93
C THR A 64 9.18 -0.05 11.97
N ASP A 65 8.75 1.14 11.56
CA ASP A 65 8.18 2.16 12.44
C ASP A 65 6.70 2.40 12.08
N PRO A 66 5.75 2.06 12.97
CA PRO A 66 4.33 2.19 12.70
C PRO A 66 3.89 3.65 12.56
N ASP A 67 4.44 4.57 13.35
CA ASP A 67 4.11 6.00 13.27
C ASP A 67 4.54 6.60 11.91
N ARG A 68 5.71 6.19 11.40
CA ARG A 68 6.15 6.57 10.05
C ARG A 68 5.26 6.00 8.96
N LEU A 69 4.83 4.75 9.09
CA LEU A 69 3.92 4.14 8.13
C LEU A 69 2.57 4.86 8.08
N ASP A 70 2.03 5.23 9.24
CA ASP A 70 0.78 5.98 9.34
C ASP A 70 0.91 7.37 8.67
N GLN A 71 2.03 8.07 8.93
CA GLN A 71 2.34 9.34 8.26
C GLN A 71 2.44 9.19 6.74
N VAL A 72 3.12 8.15 6.25
CA VAL A 72 3.27 7.88 4.81
C VAL A 72 1.91 7.63 4.16
N ILE A 73 1.09 6.77 4.76
CA ILE A 73 -0.24 6.43 4.24
C ILE A 73 -1.16 7.66 4.25
N SER A 74 -1.13 8.45 5.32
CA SER A 74 -1.90 9.69 5.41
C SER A 74 -1.46 10.72 4.37
N GLU A 75 -0.15 10.95 4.19
CA GLU A 75 0.37 11.83 3.13
C GLU A 75 -0.03 11.35 1.74
N LEU A 76 0.13 10.05 1.44
CA LEU A 76 -0.26 9.47 0.16
C LEU A 76 -1.76 9.64 -0.07
N MET A 77 -2.62 9.35 0.91
CA MET A 77 -4.05 9.55 0.78
C MET A 77 -4.42 11.01 0.49
N GLN A 78 -3.76 11.98 1.14
CA GLN A 78 -4.01 13.40 0.86
C GLN A 78 -3.59 13.78 -0.55
N ILE A 79 -2.36 13.43 -0.96
CA ILE A 79 -1.83 13.80 -2.28
C ILE A 79 -2.64 13.13 -3.39
N LEU A 80 -3.00 11.86 -3.23
CA LEU A 80 -3.81 11.13 -4.20
C LEU A 80 -5.23 11.69 -4.31
N ARG A 81 -5.82 12.19 -3.21
CA ARG A 81 -7.10 12.93 -3.24
C ARG A 81 -6.97 14.28 -3.94
N ASP A 82 -5.88 15.00 -3.69
CA ASP A 82 -5.63 16.33 -4.27
C ASP A 82 -5.54 16.28 -5.80
N ILE A 83 -4.90 15.24 -6.35
CA ILE A 83 -4.82 15.01 -7.80
C ILE A 83 -6.08 14.35 -8.41
N GLY A 84 -7.15 14.20 -7.61
CA GLY A 84 -8.47 13.74 -8.07
C GLY A 84 -8.73 12.23 -7.99
N GLY A 85 -7.89 11.47 -7.30
CA GLY A 85 -8.10 10.04 -7.06
C GLY A 85 -8.93 9.77 -5.80
N ASN A 86 -9.47 8.56 -5.72
CA ASN A 86 -10.12 8.07 -4.51
C ASN A 86 -9.30 6.94 -3.85
N PRO A 87 -8.26 7.29 -3.07
CA PRO A 87 -7.45 6.30 -2.36
C PRO A 87 -8.24 5.70 -1.19
N GLU A 88 -8.27 4.37 -1.13
CA GLU A 88 -8.91 3.58 -0.08
C GLU A 88 -7.87 2.70 0.60
N GLU A 89 -7.87 2.60 1.93
CA GLU A 89 -6.95 1.72 2.63
C GLU A 89 -7.20 0.25 2.24
N GLU A 90 -6.15 -0.43 1.81
CA GLU A 90 -6.20 -1.83 1.36
C GLU A 90 -5.65 -2.72 2.46
N ASP A 91 -6.50 -3.62 2.94
CA ASP A 91 -6.09 -4.64 3.89
C ASP A 91 -5.25 -5.71 3.17
N LEU A 92 -3.93 -5.63 3.36
CA LEU A 92 -2.95 -6.50 2.69
C LEU A 92 -3.08 -7.97 3.07
N ASN A 93 -3.73 -8.29 4.21
CA ASN A 93 -3.98 -9.67 4.61
C ASN A 93 -5.08 -10.32 3.74
N THR A 94 -5.96 -9.49 3.17
CA THR A 94 -7.06 -9.93 2.30
C THR A 94 -6.62 -10.00 0.83
N ALA A 95 -5.73 -9.11 0.39
CA ALA A 95 -5.23 -9.06 -1.00
C ALA A 95 -4.40 -10.29 -1.43
N GLN A 96 -3.81 -11.03 -0.48
CA GLN A 96 -3.09 -12.29 -0.79
C GLN A 96 -3.99 -13.53 -0.88
N SER A 97 -5.29 -13.40 -0.55
CA SER A 97 -6.24 -14.52 -0.57
C SER A 97 -7.00 -14.67 -1.89
N THR A 98 -6.92 -13.70 -2.80
CA THR A 98 -7.53 -13.77 -4.15
C THR A 98 -6.54 -14.34 -5.16
N SER A 99 -6.07 -15.55 -4.92
CA SER A 99 -5.58 -16.48 -5.94
C SER A 99 -6.21 -17.84 -5.66
N HIS A 100 -7.53 -17.83 -5.53
CA HIS A 100 -8.38 -19.02 -5.62
C HIS A 100 -9.57 -18.62 -6.49
N VAL A 101 -9.34 -18.60 -7.80
CA VAL A 101 -10.42 -18.87 -8.73
C VAL A 101 -10.37 -20.38 -8.89
N ASP A 102 -11.37 -21.05 -8.30
CA ASP A 102 -11.75 -22.43 -8.60
C ASP A 102 -11.72 -22.68 -10.12
N ASP A 103 -10.90 -23.65 -10.53
CA ASP A 103 -11.26 -24.73 -11.47
C ASP A 103 -10.37 -25.95 -11.20
#